data_AF-A0A3D2V243-F1
#
_entry.id   AF-A0A3D2V243-F1
#
_cell.length_a   1.000
_cell.length_b   1.000
_cell.length_c   1.000
_cell.angle_alpha   90.00
_cell.angle_beta   90.00
_cell.angle_gamma   90.00
#
_symmetry.space_group_name_H-M   'P 1'
#
loop_
_entity.id
_entity.type
_entity.pdbx_description
1 polymer ?
#
loop_
_entity_poly.entity_id
_entity_poly.type
_entity_poly.pdbx_seq_one_letter_code
_entity_poly.pdbx_strand_id
1 'polypeptide(L)'
;MIPASYRPKSGGQDGRLPQWHGSLMEDRNLGAFVSPDDPICTVVTPREADKEAARQALPGEAMAGISFQLDAELVIDQGDIELIQPQNKVEICLELYPNDVIESEITRLAFGNLKESPTSISSQSGGQLGTVMDQSGAARPISTSYYARAQIPDSSRLLHQVDLRGRARVYPGVSRSLGWRIWRFVTRTFHFSM
;
A
#
# COMPACT_ATOMS: atom_id res chain seq x y z
N MET A 1 3.82 5.06 9.92
CA MET A 1 3.66 6.46 10.38
C MET A 1 4.20 6.55 11.79
N ILE A 2 5.03 7.55 12.09
CA ILE A 2 5.61 7.78 13.42
C ILE A 2 4.98 9.05 14.00
N PRO A 3 4.42 9.04 15.22
CA PRO A 3 3.80 10.22 15.81
C PRO A 3 4.83 11.30 16.19
N ALA A 4 4.33 12.48 16.52
CA ALA A 4 5.11 13.59 17.06
C ALA A 4 6.01 13.15 18.23
N SER A 5 7.19 13.76 18.35
CA SER A 5 8.10 13.51 19.47
C SER A 5 7.47 13.88 20.82
N TYR A 6 7.85 13.14 21.86
CA TYR A 6 7.37 13.36 23.23
C TYR A 6 7.74 14.78 23.72
N ARG A 7 6.76 15.52 24.27
CA ARG A 7 6.98 16.83 24.90
C ARG A 7 6.91 16.74 26.43
N PRO A 8 7.97 17.15 27.17
CA PRO A 8 7.89 17.20 28.63
C PRO A 8 6.87 18.25 29.09
N LYS A 9 6.21 17.98 30.21
CA LYS A 9 5.23 18.89 30.80
C LYS A 9 5.91 20.22 31.17
N SER A 10 5.61 21.27 30.43
CA SER A 10 6.01 22.63 30.80
C SER A 10 4.94 23.24 31.71
N GLY A 11 5.38 23.86 32.82
CA GLY A 11 4.49 24.53 33.76
C GLY A 11 3.90 25.79 33.14
N GLY A 12 2.65 25.73 32.67
CA GLY A 12 1.93 26.90 32.18
C GLY A 12 1.39 27.75 33.33
N GLN A 13 2.09 28.82 33.68
CA GLN A 13 1.48 30.03 34.25
C GLN A 13 1.23 31.00 33.09
N ASP A 14 0.14 31.78 33.15
CA ASP A 14 -0.29 32.83 32.20
C ASP A 14 -1.33 32.42 31.16
N GLY A 15 -2.60 32.27 31.58
CA GLY A 15 -3.84 32.64 30.85
C GLY A 15 -4.07 32.15 29.41
N ARG A 16 -3.15 31.39 28.83
CA ARG A 16 -3.16 30.83 27.49
C ARG A 16 -3.77 29.44 27.55
N LEU A 17 -4.35 29.01 26.43
CA LEU A 17 -4.84 27.64 26.30
C LEU A 17 -3.70 26.66 26.60
N PRO A 18 -4.00 25.55 27.31
CA PRO A 18 -2.99 24.56 27.64
C PRO A 18 -2.33 24.04 26.35
N GLN A 19 -1.00 24.06 26.33
CA GLN A 19 -0.24 23.38 25.30
C GLN A 19 -0.25 21.87 25.55
N TRP A 20 -0.22 21.09 24.47
CA TRP A 20 -0.15 19.64 24.59
C TRP A 20 1.21 19.21 25.17
N HIS A 21 1.18 18.12 25.92
CA HIS A 21 2.38 17.50 26.48
C HIS A 21 2.26 15.97 26.44
N GLY A 22 3.36 15.26 26.61
CA GLY A 22 3.41 13.83 26.38
C GLY A 22 3.37 13.52 24.87
N SER A 23 2.56 12.56 24.47
CA SER A 23 2.23 12.32 23.06
C SER A 23 0.98 13.07 22.64
N LEU A 24 1.04 13.73 21.48
CA LEU A 24 -0.03 14.57 20.95
C LEU A 24 -1.39 13.85 20.88
N MET A 25 -1.40 12.54 20.62
CA MET A 25 -2.62 11.74 20.41
C MET A 25 -3.23 11.15 21.69
N GLU A 26 -2.71 11.48 22.88
CA GLU A 26 -3.30 11.03 24.16
C GLU A 26 -4.60 11.79 24.46
N ASP A 27 -5.58 11.11 25.07
CA ASP A 27 -6.89 11.69 25.44
C ASP A 27 -6.77 12.97 26.29
N ARG A 28 -5.70 13.10 27.08
CA ARG A 28 -5.44 14.29 27.90
C ARG A 28 -5.21 15.57 27.08
N ASN A 29 -4.83 15.44 25.81
CA ASN A 29 -4.52 16.55 24.91
C ASN A 29 -5.74 16.99 24.08
N LEU A 30 -6.93 16.41 24.33
CA LEU A 30 -8.18 16.87 23.73
C LEU A 30 -8.45 18.33 24.11
N GLY A 31 -8.54 19.20 23.10
CA GLY A 31 -8.75 20.65 23.28
C GLY A 31 -7.47 21.45 23.58
N ALA A 32 -6.30 20.82 23.57
CA ALA A 32 -5.02 21.52 23.65
C ALA A 32 -4.74 22.30 22.35
N PHE A 33 -4.02 23.42 22.48
CA PHE A 33 -3.62 24.20 21.32
C PHE A 33 -2.44 23.54 20.58
N VAL A 34 -2.56 23.40 19.26
CA VAL A 34 -1.52 22.86 18.36
C VAL A 34 -1.08 23.98 17.41
N SER A 35 0.23 24.26 17.38
CA SER A 35 0.77 25.27 16.46
C SER A 35 0.78 24.74 15.02
N PRO A 36 0.62 25.58 13.98
CA PRO A 36 0.77 25.16 12.58
C PRO A 36 2.13 24.51 12.27
N ASP A 37 3.18 24.86 13.03
CA ASP A 37 4.53 24.30 12.89
C ASP A 37 4.74 23.01 13.69
N ASP A 38 3.77 22.57 14.50
CA ASP A 38 3.90 21.36 15.29
C ASP A 38 3.72 20.12 14.41
N PRO A 39 4.74 19.26 14.26
CA PRO A 39 4.59 18.04 13.48
C PRO A 39 3.64 17.09 14.22
N ILE A 40 2.55 16.69 13.56
CA ILE A 40 1.58 15.72 14.11
C ILE A 40 2.14 14.29 14.00
N CYS A 41 2.65 13.96 12.83
CA CYS A 41 3.28 12.69 12.53
C CYS A 41 4.24 12.83 11.34
N THR A 42 5.20 11.91 11.25
CA THR A 42 6.07 11.76 10.09
C THR A 42 5.70 10.48 9.34
N VAL A 43 5.54 10.60 8.02
CA VAL A 43 5.35 9.46 7.12
C VAL A 43 6.73 9.05 6.61
N VAL A 44 7.23 7.92 7.10
CA VAL A 44 8.53 7.36 6.68
C VAL A 44 8.33 6.00 6.03
N THR A 45 9.22 5.70 5.07
CA THR A 45 9.41 4.34 4.59
C THR A 45 9.94 3.49 5.75
N PRO A 46 9.29 2.38 6.10
CA PRO A 46 9.66 1.62 7.29
C PRO A 46 10.97 0.87 7.07
N ARG A 47 12.08 1.36 7.61
CA ARG A 47 13.30 0.56 7.80
C ARG A 47 13.37 0.06 9.23
N GLU A 48 13.99 -1.10 9.44
CA GLU A 48 14.13 -1.70 10.79
C GLU A 48 14.75 -0.74 11.81
N ALA A 49 15.77 0.02 11.40
CA ALA A 49 16.40 1.03 12.24
C ALA A 49 15.42 2.15 12.64
N ASP A 50 14.55 2.58 11.72
CA ASP A 50 13.58 3.64 11.98
C ASP A 50 12.44 3.14 12.89
N LYS A 51 12.05 1.87 12.76
CA LYS A 51 11.05 1.23 13.66
C LYS A 51 11.58 1.13 15.08
N GLU A 52 12.81 0.66 15.24
CA GLU A 52 13.43 0.47 16.54
C GLU A 52 13.74 1.81 17.21
N ALA A 53 14.25 2.79 16.46
CA ALA A 53 14.40 4.16 16.94
C ALA A 53 13.07 4.77 17.38
N ALA A 54 11.98 4.54 16.64
CA ALA A 54 10.64 5.01 17.01
C ALA A 54 10.11 4.33 18.29
N ARG A 55 10.39 3.03 18.48
CA ARG A 55 10.07 2.32 19.74
C ARG A 55 10.83 2.87 20.94
N GLN A 56 12.11 3.19 20.76
CA GLN A 56 12.95 3.69 21.84
C GLN A 56 12.68 5.17 22.17
N ALA A 57 12.28 5.97 21.19
CA ALA A 57 12.05 7.41 21.35
C ALA A 57 10.72 7.76 22.03
N LEU A 58 9.74 6.85 22.06
CA LEU A 58 8.39 7.11 22.57
C LEU A 58 8.11 6.28 23.83
N PRO A 59 7.94 6.91 25.01
CA PRO A 59 7.61 6.20 26.24
C PRO A 59 6.12 5.78 26.29
N GLY A 60 5.85 4.54 26.72
CA GLY A 60 4.51 4.10 27.16
C GLY A 60 3.40 4.23 26.10
N GLU A 61 2.23 4.76 26.49
CA GLU A 61 0.99 4.83 25.69
C GLU A 61 1.14 5.52 24.32
N ALA A 62 2.19 6.33 24.14
CA ALA A 62 2.56 6.93 22.85
C ALA A 62 2.95 5.89 21.77
N MET A 63 3.41 4.70 22.17
CA MET A 63 3.73 3.59 21.28
C MET A 63 2.50 3.05 20.53
N ALA A 64 1.30 3.16 21.11
CA ALA A 64 0.07 2.69 20.49
C ALA A 64 -0.31 3.48 19.23
N GLY A 65 0.28 4.68 19.03
CA GLY A 65 0.09 5.50 17.84
C GLY A 65 0.97 5.10 16.65
N ILE A 66 1.92 4.17 16.80
CA ILE A 66 2.78 3.73 15.71
C ILE A 66 2.06 2.66 14.91
N SER A 67 1.72 3.00 13.67
CA SER A 67 1.15 2.05 12.71
C SER A 67 2.10 1.86 11.53
N PHE A 68 2.44 0.60 11.27
CA PHE A 68 3.10 0.19 10.03
C PHE A 68 2.06 -0.48 9.14
N GLN A 69 1.78 0.15 8.01
CA GLN A 69 0.87 -0.39 7.00
C GLN A 69 1.66 -0.53 5.71
N LEU A 70 1.67 -1.73 5.16
CA LEU A 70 2.27 -2.03 3.87
C LEU A 70 1.13 -2.22 2.88
N ASP A 71 1.22 -1.53 1.75
CA ASP A 71 0.26 -1.64 0.67
C ASP A 71 0.94 -2.37 -0.50
N ALA A 72 0.29 -3.42 -1.00
CA ALA A 72 0.62 -4.02 -2.29
C ALA A 72 -0.12 -3.28 -3.40
N GLU A 73 0.63 -2.76 -4.36
CA GLU A 73 0.07 -2.21 -5.59
C GLU A 73 -0.04 -3.32 -6.64
N LEU A 74 -1.27 -3.65 -7.00
CA LEU A 74 -1.62 -4.68 -7.96
C LEU A 74 -1.95 -4.02 -9.30
N VAL A 75 -1.35 -4.53 -10.37
CA VAL A 75 -1.69 -4.10 -11.73
C VAL A 75 -2.60 -5.13 -12.38
N ILE A 76 -3.77 -4.66 -12.81
CA ILE A 76 -4.85 -5.46 -13.36
C ILE A 76 -5.08 -5.03 -14.80
N ASP A 77 -5.18 -6.00 -15.71
CA ASP A 77 -5.53 -5.75 -17.11
C ASP A 77 -7.02 -5.37 -17.27
N GLN A 78 -7.33 -4.53 -18.26
CA GLN A 78 -8.70 -4.10 -18.57
C GLN A 78 -9.70 -5.26 -18.72
N GLY A 79 -9.29 -6.41 -19.26
CA GLY A 79 -10.19 -7.56 -19.41
C GLY A 79 -10.62 -8.20 -18.09
N ASP A 80 -9.98 -7.84 -16.98
CA ASP A 80 -10.17 -8.44 -15.67
C ASP A 80 -10.76 -7.50 -14.62
N ILE A 81 -10.70 -6.19 -14.86
CA ILE A 81 -11.12 -5.19 -13.87
C ILE A 81 -12.58 -5.35 -13.45
N GLU A 82 -13.46 -5.74 -14.38
CA GLU A 82 -14.88 -5.96 -14.11
C GLU A 82 -15.16 -7.13 -13.16
N LEU A 83 -14.18 -8.03 -13.01
CA LEU A 83 -14.30 -9.21 -12.16
C LEU A 83 -13.83 -8.95 -10.73
N ILE A 84 -13.16 -7.84 -10.51
CA ILE A 84 -12.48 -7.53 -9.26
C ILE A 84 -13.28 -6.47 -8.52
N GLN A 85 -13.60 -6.78 -7.26
CA GLN A 85 -14.31 -5.88 -6.36
C GLN A 85 -13.49 -5.67 -5.09
N PRO A 86 -13.71 -4.56 -4.35
CA PRO A 86 -13.21 -4.44 -3.00
C PRO A 86 -13.65 -5.65 -2.16
N GLN A 87 -12.84 -6.03 -1.17
CA GLN A 87 -13.01 -7.23 -0.32
C GLN A 87 -12.80 -8.57 -1.02
N ASN A 88 -12.44 -8.60 -2.31
CA ASN A 88 -12.01 -9.85 -2.92
C ASN A 88 -10.70 -10.32 -2.29
N LYS A 89 -10.66 -11.61 -1.96
CA LYS A 89 -9.46 -12.26 -1.41
C LYS A 89 -8.36 -12.26 -2.47
N VAL A 90 -7.14 -11.97 -2.05
CA VAL A 90 -5.95 -12.01 -2.89
C VAL A 90 -4.84 -12.76 -2.17
N GLU A 91 -4.22 -13.68 -2.89
CA GLU A 91 -2.96 -14.31 -2.48
C GLU A 91 -1.82 -13.59 -3.18
N ILE A 92 -0.85 -13.10 -2.42
CA ILE A 92 0.32 -12.39 -2.92
C ILE A 92 1.53 -13.26 -2.65
N CYS A 93 2.30 -13.55 -3.68
CA CYS A 93 3.54 -14.31 -3.60
C CYS A 93 4.67 -13.48 -4.19
N LEU A 94 5.67 -13.15 -3.36
CA LEU A 94 6.80 -12.32 -3.76
C LEU A 94 7.89 -13.19 -4.39
N GLU A 95 8.59 -12.65 -5.38
CA GLU A 95 9.67 -13.39 -6.07
C GLU A 95 10.84 -13.71 -5.15
N LEU A 96 11.12 -12.83 -4.19
CA LEU A 96 12.17 -13.02 -3.19
C LEU A 96 11.83 -14.16 -2.19
N TYR A 97 10.54 -14.44 -2.00
CA TYR A 97 10.03 -15.42 -1.02
C TYR A 97 8.97 -16.33 -1.66
N PRO A 98 9.36 -17.22 -2.59
CA PRO A 98 8.41 -18.01 -3.37
C PRO A 98 7.61 -19.03 -2.55
N ASN A 99 8.09 -19.38 -1.35
CA ASN A 99 7.42 -20.31 -0.44
C ASN A 99 6.47 -19.60 0.55
N ASP A 100 6.43 -18.27 0.54
CA ASP A 100 5.61 -17.49 1.45
C ASP A 100 4.45 -16.85 0.66
N VAL A 101 3.24 -17.27 0.96
CA VAL A 101 2.01 -16.77 0.32
C VAL A 101 1.27 -15.94 1.34
N ILE A 102 1.15 -14.66 1.04
CA ILE A 102 0.49 -13.68 1.89
C ILE A 102 -0.96 -13.60 1.47
N GLU A 103 -1.85 -13.99 2.36
CA GLU A 103 -3.29 -13.78 2.17
C GLU A 103 -3.65 -12.34 2.58
N SER A 104 -4.37 -11.66 1.69
CA SER A 104 -4.82 -10.29 1.86
C SER A 104 -6.17 -10.07 1.17
N GLU A 105 -6.71 -8.87 1.29
CA GLU A 105 -7.95 -8.45 0.66
C GLU A 105 -7.75 -7.12 -0.08
N ILE A 106 -8.47 -6.97 -1.19
CA ILE A 106 -8.43 -5.72 -1.97
C ILE A 106 -9.18 -4.64 -1.20
N THR A 107 -8.44 -3.62 -0.76
CA THR A 107 -8.99 -2.50 0.00
C THR A 107 -9.55 -1.43 -0.93
N ARG A 108 -8.85 -1.14 -2.03
CA ARG A 108 -9.24 -0.07 -2.97
C ARG A 108 -8.93 -0.45 -4.41
N LEU A 109 -9.79 0.00 -5.32
CA LEU A 109 -9.59 -0.04 -6.77
C LEU A 109 -9.50 1.40 -7.27
N ALA A 110 -8.41 1.74 -7.94
CA ALA A 110 -8.25 3.03 -8.60
C ALA A 110 -8.71 2.87 -10.06
N PHE A 111 -9.90 3.42 -10.37
CA PHE A 111 -10.47 3.39 -11.72
C PHE A 111 -9.81 4.41 -12.68
N GLY A 112 -8.70 5.04 -12.29
CA GLY A 112 -7.92 5.91 -13.16
C GLY A 112 -6.95 5.10 -14.01
N ASN A 113 -6.97 5.29 -15.34
CA ASN A 113 -6.01 4.66 -16.25
C ASN A 113 -4.56 4.99 -15.84
N LEU A 114 -3.67 3.98 -15.84
CA LEU A 114 -2.23 4.21 -15.79
C LEU A 114 -1.82 5.11 -16.96
N LYS A 115 -1.31 6.31 -16.67
CA LYS A 115 -0.63 7.16 -17.66
C LYS A 115 0.87 6.89 -17.73
N GLU A 116 1.45 6.34 -16.66
CA GLU A 116 2.87 6.01 -16.51
C GLU A 116 3.02 4.69 -15.77
N SER A 117 3.89 3.80 -16.26
CA SER A 117 4.20 2.51 -15.63
C SER A 117 5.29 2.70 -14.57
N PRO A 118 5.15 2.13 -13.36
CA PRO A 118 6.21 2.14 -12.37
C PRO A 118 7.41 1.40 -12.93
N THR A 119 8.60 1.98 -12.77
CA THR A 119 9.88 1.44 -13.27
C THR A 119 10.10 0.00 -12.81
N SER A 120 9.51 -0.40 -11.68
CA SER A 120 9.67 -1.74 -11.12
C SER A 120 8.82 -2.85 -11.73
N ILE A 121 7.86 -2.56 -12.60
CA ILE A 121 7.07 -3.62 -13.27
C ILE A 121 7.15 -3.54 -14.79
N SER A 122 7.80 -2.50 -15.31
CA SER A 122 8.11 -2.31 -16.72
C SER A 122 8.98 -3.44 -17.27
N SER A 123 8.59 -3.97 -18.43
CA SER A 123 9.37 -4.93 -19.23
C SER A 123 10.75 -4.40 -19.62
N GLN A 124 10.96 -3.08 -19.65
CA GLN A 124 12.30 -2.49 -19.87
C GLN A 124 13.26 -2.73 -18.70
N SER A 125 12.75 -3.06 -17.51
CA SER A 125 13.53 -3.42 -16.33
C SER A 125 13.29 -4.88 -15.89
N GLY A 126 12.86 -5.73 -16.83
CA GLY A 126 12.66 -7.18 -16.61
C GLY A 126 11.35 -7.57 -15.91
N GLY A 127 10.39 -6.67 -15.78
CA GLY A 127 9.06 -6.95 -15.20
C GLY A 127 8.07 -7.61 -16.18
N GLN A 128 6.98 -8.16 -15.66
CA GLN A 128 5.95 -8.86 -16.46
C GLN A 128 4.97 -7.92 -17.20
N LEU A 129 5.05 -6.60 -16.98
CA LEU A 129 4.19 -5.64 -17.68
C LEU A 129 4.79 -5.28 -19.05
N GLY A 130 4.08 -5.61 -20.12
CA GLY A 130 4.41 -5.12 -21.45
C GLY A 130 4.36 -3.59 -21.48
N THR A 131 5.47 -2.94 -21.81
CA THR A 131 5.59 -1.48 -21.88
C THR A 131 6.17 -1.05 -23.21
N VAL A 132 5.66 0.03 -23.77
CA VAL A 132 6.19 0.70 -24.96
C VAL A 132 6.71 2.07 -24.55
N MET A 133 7.86 2.45 -25.09
CA MET A 133 8.46 3.76 -24.85
C MET A 133 7.70 4.81 -25.69
N ASP A 134 7.15 5.83 -25.04
CA ASP A 134 6.60 6.99 -25.77
C ASP A 134 7.75 7.86 -26.32
N GLN A 135 7.45 8.78 -27.24
CA GLN A 135 8.42 9.70 -27.86
C GLN A 135 9.16 10.60 -26.86
N SER A 136 8.66 10.68 -25.61
CA SER A 136 9.26 11.38 -24.47
C SER A 136 10.20 10.52 -23.61
N GLY A 137 10.35 9.23 -23.89
CA GLY A 137 11.20 8.29 -23.14
C GLY A 137 10.53 7.62 -21.92
N ALA A 138 9.24 7.91 -21.66
CA ALA A 138 8.50 7.26 -20.57
C ALA A 138 7.92 5.90 -20.99
N ALA A 139 8.04 4.90 -20.12
CA ALA A 139 7.46 3.57 -20.33
C ALA A 139 5.94 3.59 -20.05
N ARG A 140 5.14 3.47 -21.10
CA ARG A 140 3.67 3.33 -20.99
C ARG A 140 3.26 1.86 -21.12
N PRO A 141 2.28 1.40 -20.33
CA PRO A 141 1.72 0.06 -20.51
C PRO A 141 1.17 -0.12 -21.94
N ILE A 142 1.37 -1.30 -22.51
CA ILE A 142 0.86 -1.65 -23.85
C ILE A 142 -0.67 -1.78 -23.84
N SER A 143 -1.26 -2.20 -22.72
CA SER A 143 -2.71 -2.31 -22.52
C SER A 143 -3.18 -1.40 -21.38
N THR A 144 -4.45 -0.95 -21.47
CA THR A 144 -5.10 -0.22 -20.40
C THR A 144 -5.05 -1.04 -19.12
N SER A 145 -4.27 -0.59 -18.15
CA SER A 145 -4.08 -1.29 -16.88
C SER A 145 -4.58 -0.41 -15.75
N TYR A 146 -5.16 -1.04 -14.73
CA TYR A 146 -5.73 -0.40 -13.55
C TYR A 146 -4.95 -0.80 -12.31
N TYR A 147 -4.88 0.12 -11.34
CA TYR A 147 -4.31 -0.18 -10.03
C TYR A 147 -5.39 -0.68 -9.08
N ALA A 148 -5.11 -1.78 -8.40
CA ALA A 148 -5.76 -2.13 -7.14
C ALA A 148 -4.75 -2.10 -6.00
N ARG A 149 -5.26 -1.90 -4.80
CA ARG A 149 -4.48 -1.87 -3.58
C ARG A 149 -4.96 -2.94 -2.63
N ALA A 150 -4.04 -3.77 -2.18
CA ALA A 150 -4.28 -4.79 -1.16
C ALA A 150 -3.40 -4.51 0.05
N GLN A 151 -3.98 -4.57 1.25
CA GLN A 151 -3.25 -4.28 2.48
C GLN A 151 -2.48 -5.51 2.94
N ILE A 152 -1.15 -5.42 3.00
CA ILE A 152 -0.30 -6.48 3.52
C ILE A 152 -0.31 -6.42 5.06
N PRO A 153 -0.69 -7.50 5.76
CA PRO A 153 -0.66 -7.52 7.21
C PRO A 153 0.78 -7.50 7.75
N ASP A 154 0.99 -6.72 8.81
CA ASP A 154 2.30 -6.53 9.49
C ASP A 154 2.84 -7.82 10.15
N SER A 155 2.02 -8.87 10.24
CA SER A 155 2.43 -10.21 10.69
C SER A 155 3.35 -10.95 9.72
N SER A 156 3.56 -10.43 8.51
CA SER A 156 4.53 -10.95 7.56
C SER A 156 5.96 -10.59 8.00
N ARG A 157 6.58 -11.49 8.76
CA ARG A 157 7.89 -11.38 9.44
C ARG A 157 9.09 -10.99 8.55
N LEU A 158 8.88 -10.81 7.24
CA LEU A 158 9.91 -10.66 6.22
C LEU A 158 9.76 -9.40 5.36
N LEU A 159 8.67 -8.64 5.52
CA LEU A 159 8.33 -7.55 4.60
C LEU A 159 8.63 -6.19 5.21
N HIS A 160 9.91 -5.85 5.28
CA HIS A 160 10.37 -4.53 5.68
C HIS A 160 11.15 -3.82 4.57
N GLN A 161 11.11 -4.41 3.37
CA GLN A 161 11.67 -3.84 2.15
C GLN A 161 10.53 -3.35 1.27
N VAL A 162 10.64 -2.11 0.81
CA VAL A 162 9.74 -1.55 -0.21
C VAL A 162 10.22 -1.93 -1.61
N ASP A 163 9.32 -1.88 -2.59
CA ASP A 163 9.59 -2.19 -4.01
C ASP A 163 9.87 -3.67 -4.32
N LEU A 164 9.37 -4.57 -3.48
CA LEU A 164 9.38 -6.01 -3.78
C LEU A 164 8.36 -6.34 -4.88
N ARG A 165 8.78 -7.19 -5.81
CA ARG A 165 7.96 -7.65 -6.95
C ARG A 165 7.45 -9.07 -6.70
N GLY A 166 6.35 -9.41 -7.35
CA GLY A 166 5.68 -10.67 -7.13
C GLY A 166 4.52 -10.92 -8.09
N ARG A 167 3.83 -12.03 -7.83
CA ARG A 167 2.57 -12.38 -8.48
C ARG A 167 1.45 -12.30 -7.46
N ALA A 168 0.28 -11.92 -7.94
CA ALA A 168 -0.93 -11.91 -7.15
C ALA A 168 -2.02 -12.74 -7.83
N ARG A 169 -2.77 -13.49 -7.03
CA ARG A 169 -3.92 -14.27 -7.47
C ARG A 169 -5.15 -13.77 -6.75
N VAL A 170 -6.05 -13.12 -7.50
CA VAL A 170 -7.31 -12.58 -6.98
C VAL A 170 -8.42 -13.61 -7.14
N TYR A 171 -9.19 -13.84 -6.08
CA TYR A 171 -10.35 -14.71 -6.06
C TYR A 171 -11.62 -13.86 -6.15
N PRO A 172 -12.29 -13.81 -7.32
CA PRO A 172 -13.56 -13.13 -7.44
C PRO A 172 -14.59 -13.89 -6.60
N GLY A 173 -15.22 -13.20 -5.64
CA GLY A 173 -16.15 -13.80 -4.67
C GLY A 173 -17.43 -14.39 -5.25
N VAL A 174 -17.63 -14.31 -6.58
CA VAL A 174 -18.78 -14.87 -7.29
C VAL A 174 -18.35 -16.08 -8.11
N SER A 175 -18.96 -17.23 -7.84
CA SER A 175 -18.78 -18.46 -8.60
C SER A 175 -19.38 -18.32 -10.01
N ARG A 176 -18.52 -18.07 -11.00
CA ARG A 176 -18.90 -18.04 -12.43
C ARG A 176 -19.08 -19.45 -12.99
N SER A 177 -19.97 -19.57 -13.98
CA SER A 177 -20.27 -20.84 -14.65
C SER A 177 -19.05 -21.43 -15.35
N LEU A 178 -19.01 -22.76 -15.49
CA LEU A 178 -17.93 -23.46 -16.19
C LEU A 178 -17.81 -23.00 -17.65
N GLY A 179 -18.94 -22.76 -18.33
CA GLY A 179 -18.96 -22.24 -19.69
C GLY A 179 -18.31 -20.85 -19.81
N TRP A 180 -18.54 -19.96 -18.84
CA TRP A 180 -17.88 -18.65 -18.82
C TRP A 180 -16.36 -18.78 -18.62
N ARG A 181 -15.90 -19.73 -17.79
CA ARG A 181 -14.47 -20.01 -17.60
C ARG A 181 -13.81 -20.55 -18.85
N ILE A 182 -14.48 -21.46 -19.56
CA ILE A 182 -14.01 -22.03 -20.83
C ILE A 182 -13.96 -20.93 -21.90
N TRP A 183 -15.00 -20.11 -22.02
CA TRP A 183 -15.03 -18.98 -22.95
C TRP A 183 -13.87 -18.01 -22.71
N ARG A 184 -13.62 -17.63 -21.45
CA ARG A 184 -12.49 -16.80 -21.05
C ARG A 184 -11.13 -17.43 -21.40
N PHE A 185 -10.99 -18.75 -21.25
CA PHE A 185 -9.78 -19.46 -21.65
C PHE A 185 -9.56 -19.39 -23.17
N VAL A 186 -10.63 -19.58 -23.95
CA VAL A 186 -10.59 -19.49 -25.42
C VAL A 186 -10.26 -18.07 -25.88
N THR A 187 -10.93 -17.05 -25.36
CA THR A 187 -10.70 -15.65 -25.78
C THR A 187 -9.34 -15.10 -25.36
N ARG A 188 -8.74 -15.60 -24.27
CA ARG A 188 -7.37 -15.24 -23.88
C ARG A 188 -6.30 -15.92 -24.73
N THR A 189 -6.52 -17.19 -25.08
CA THR A 189 -5.54 -17.99 -25.81
C THR A 189 -5.54 -17.64 -27.30
N PHE A 190 -6.70 -17.29 -27.86
CA PHE A 190 -6.86 -16.91 -29.25
C PHE A 190 -7.19 -15.42 -29.34
N HIS A 191 -6.16 -14.59 -29.47
CA HIS A 191 -6.35 -13.22 -29.92
C HIS A 191 -6.75 -13.26 -31.39
N PHE A 192 -8.06 -13.13 -31.67
CA PHE A 192 -8.55 -12.95 -33.02
C PHE A 192 -8.14 -11.54 -33.49
N SER A 193 -6.93 -11.43 -34.05
CA SER A 193 -6.59 -10.28 -34.89
C SER A 193 -7.44 -10.39 -36.16
N MET A 194 -8.39 -9.48 -36.32
CA MET A 194 -9.07 -9.24 -37.59
C MET A 194 -8.46 -8.01 -38.25
#